data_AF-A0A127K8T3-F1
#
_entry.id   AF-A0A127K8T3-F1
#
_cell.length_a   1.000
_cell.length_b   1.000
_cell.length_c   1.000
_cell.angle_alpha   90.00
_cell.angle_beta   90.00
_cell.angle_gamma   90.00
#
_symmetry.space_group_name_H-M   'P 1'
#
loop_
_entity.id
_entity.type
_entity.pdbx_description
1 polymer ?
#
loop_
_entity_poly.entity_id
_entity_poly.type
_entity_poly.pdbx_seq_one_letter_code
_entity_poly.pdbx_strand_id
1 'polypeptide(L)'
;MMARSMHDDSRQMPDFLTEGIMRIALKPAIGATMIALAAMSGAASAAPLDTLYFTQTSGFSNPVIEFNGGPQGLTLAYNGPIASPPGSTNTVEQLAWTSNHPTVGNGNTSSLTIESYDSSSSPNADVDGWNAGDWFRIDKLFQENQVLAVPSGVANPNPLWIANILGNFRVFSDAGFSTLLKDDLDSVTTVKYWETSNTAGCSGSPNPVGSVCDDIYTVMELSLAPISFILDGYKYEISFRLEPGETTLICDGSPVPACLAEAGSQPGEGELFKVYAAEGFDSEIFVAAAWTATRIPEPGVLGLLGIGLMGMGLSARRRKATAA
;
A
#
# COMPACT_ATOMS: atom_id res chain seq x y z
N MET A 1 -28.13 -48.99 37.02
CA MET A 1 -26.75 -49.26 37.49
C MET A 1 -25.81 -48.80 36.38
N MET A 2 -24.85 -47.91 36.52
CA MET A 2 -24.33 -47.06 37.60
C MET A 2 -23.79 -45.78 36.93
N ALA A 3 -23.93 -44.64 37.61
CA ALA A 3 -23.32 -43.37 37.26
C ALA A 3 -21.92 -43.20 37.90
N ARG A 4 -21.01 -42.47 37.25
CA ARG A 4 -19.79 -41.80 37.78
C ARG A 4 -19.38 -40.78 36.69
N SER A 5 -19.41 -39.46 36.83
CA SER A 5 -19.00 -38.50 37.88
C SER A 5 -17.50 -38.53 38.18
N MET A 6 -16.72 -37.71 37.48
CA MET A 6 -15.39 -37.22 37.86
C MET A 6 -15.33 -35.74 37.47
N HIS A 7 -15.44 -34.81 38.41
CA HIS A 7 -14.42 -34.25 39.31
C HIS A 7 -13.61 -33.11 38.68
N ASP A 8 -14.12 -31.93 39.02
CA ASP A 8 -13.54 -30.60 39.14
C ASP A 8 -12.13 -30.61 39.76
N ASP A 9 -11.21 -29.82 39.19
CA ASP A 9 -9.88 -29.58 39.76
C ASP A 9 -9.47 -28.12 39.52
N SER A 10 -10.17 -27.21 40.20
CA SER A 10 -9.83 -25.80 40.32
C SER A 10 -8.57 -25.61 41.17
N ARG A 11 -7.41 -25.36 40.54
CA ARG A 11 -6.20 -24.97 41.26
C ARG A 11 -6.24 -23.49 41.65
N GLN A 12 -6.49 -23.26 42.93
CA GLN A 12 -6.24 -22.02 43.65
C GLN A 12 -4.73 -21.72 43.71
N MET A 13 -4.34 -20.49 43.38
CA MET A 13 -3.00 -19.96 43.68
C MET A 13 -2.97 -19.39 45.10
N PRO A 14 -1.86 -19.56 45.85
CA PRO A 14 -1.72 -19.04 47.19
C PRO A 14 -1.36 -17.55 47.19
N ASP A 15 -2.12 -16.85 48.02
CA ASP A 15 -1.91 -15.50 48.52
C ASP A 15 -0.62 -15.45 49.37
N PHE A 16 0.38 -14.67 48.95
CA PHE A 16 1.56 -14.37 49.76
C PHE A 16 1.62 -12.88 50.02
N LEU A 17 0.92 -12.46 51.08
CA LEU A 17 1.21 -11.23 51.78
C LEU A 17 2.14 -11.50 52.96
N THR A 18 2.96 -10.48 53.23
CA THR A 18 3.40 -9.96 54.54
C THR A 18 4.80 -10.28 55.07
N GLU A 19 5.48 -9.16 55.37
CA GLU A 19 6.49 -8.88 56.40
C GLU A 19 7.99 -8.97 56.06
N GLY A 20 8.60 -7.78 56.02
CA GLY A 20 10.04 -7.56 55.96
C GLY A 20 10.38 -6.08 56.18
N ILE A 21 10.01 -5.54 57.34
CA ILE A 21 10.41 -4.21 57.80
C ILE A 21 11.93 -4.19 57.99
N MET A 22 12.66 -3.42 57.16
CA MET A 22 14.03 -3.02 57.50
C MET A 22 14.17 -1.50 57.31
N ARG A 23 14.08 -0.79 58.45
CA ARG A 23 14.45 0.62 58.58
C ARG A 23 15.97 0.73 58.55
N ILE A 24 16.52 1.29 57.46
CA ILE A 24 17.87 1.86 57.45
C ILE A 24 17.72 3.36 57.25
N ALA A 25 17.92 4.08 58.35
CA ALA A 25 18.05 5.52 58.37
C ALA A 25 19.40 5.92 57.75
N LEU A 26 19.37 6.55 56.58
CA LEU A 26 20.52 7.29 56.04
C LEU A 26 20.10 8.73 55.67
N LYS A 27 20.54 9.63 56.56
CA LYS A 27 20.80 11.09 56.47
C LYS A 27 20.35 11.86 55.20
N PRO A 28 19.66 13.00 55.37
CA PRO A 28 19.45 13.95 54.28
C PRO A 28 20.76 14.72 54.02
N ALA A 29 21.41 14.45 52.91
CA ALA A 29 22.43 15.35 52.37
C ALA A 29 21.72 16.50 51.66
N ILE A 30 21.77 17.65 52.32
CA ILE A 30 21.33 18.95 51.86
C ILE A 30 22.13 19.35 50.61
N GLY A 31 21.41 19.82 49.59
CA GLY A 31 21.85 20.95 48.77
C GLY A 31 22.72 20.63 47.55
N ALA A 32 22.08 20.56 46.38
CA ALA A 32 22.52 21.28 45.18
C ALA A 32 21.40 21.20 44.14
N THR A 33 20.40 22.06 44.28
CA THR A 33 19.44 22.36 43.22
C THR A 33 20.22 23.06 42.11
N MET A 34 20.77 22.29 41.15
CA MET A 34 21.20 22.86 39.89
C MET A 34 19.94 23.18 39.09
N ILE A 35 19.44 24.39 39.27
CA ILE A 35 18.58 25.04 38.30
C ILE A 35 19.46 25.25 37.07
N ALA A 36 19.49 24.26 36.19
CA ALA A 36 19.97 24.44 34.83
C ALA A 36 18.92 25.32 34.15
N LEU A 37 19.14 26.63 34.21
CA LEU A 37 18.42 27.59 33.40
C LEU A 37 18.85 27.35 31.95
N ALA A 38 18.20 26.40 31.29
CA ALA A 38 18.28 26.25 29.85
C ALA A 38 17.71 27.54 29.26
N ALA A 39 18.59 28.45 28.85
CA ALA A 39 18.25 29.50 27.94
C ALA A 39 17.80 28.82 26.64
N MET A 40 16.51 28.51 26.57
CA MET A 40 15.83 28.11 25.36
C MET A 40 15.89 29.34 24.46
N SER A 41 16.97 29.44 23.68
CA SER A 41 17.00 30.33 22.54
C SER A 41 15.83 29.89 21.66
N GLY A 42 14.83 30.76 21.56
CA GLY A 42 13.60 30.53 20.81
C GLY A 42 13.87 30.50 19.32
N ALA A 43 14.56 29.47 18.85
CA ALA A 43 14.37 29.01 17.48
C ALA A 43 12.89 28.64 17.40
N ALA A 44 12.12 29.47 16.71
CA ALA A 44 10.77 29.11 16.32
C ALA A 44 10.91 27.85 15.46
N SER A 45 10.78 26.68 16.08
CA SER A 45 10.56 25.44 15.34
C SER A 45 9.29 25.68 14.56
N ALA A 46 9.39 25.64 13.24
CA ALA A 46 8.17 25.58 12.43
C ALA A 46 7.33 24.40 12.91
N ALA A 47 6.01 24.55 12.89
CA ALA A 47 5.13 23.41 13.00
C ALA A 47 5.31 22.52 11.76
N PRO A 48 5.07 21.20 11.84
CA PRO A 48 4.90 20.42 10.62
C PRO A 48 3.76 21.01 9.80
N LEU A 49 3.76 20.76 8.49
CA LEU A 49 2.59 21.02 7.66
C LEU A 49 1.42 20.21 8.20
N ASP A 50 0.25 20.81 8.30
CA ASP A 50 -0.97 20.12 8.74
C ASP A 50 -1.55 19.25 7.61
N THR A 51 -1.35 19.69 6.36
CA THR A 51 -1.91 19.07 5.15
C THR A 51 -0.85 19.00 4.05
N LEU A 52 -0.83 17.90 3.31
CA LEU A 52 -0.12 17.77 2.04
C LEU A 52 -1.11 17.67 0.89
N TYR A 53 -0.62 17.95 -0.32
CA TYR A 53 -1.39 17.77 -1.55
C TYR A 53 -0.62 16.83 -2.47
N PHE A 54 -1.33 16.08 -3.30
CA PHE A 54 -0.68 15.17 -4.23
C PHE A 54 -1.37 15.15 -5.59
N THR A 55 -0.61 14.77 -6.60
CA THR A 55 -1.14 14.35 -7.89
C THR A 55 -0.60 12.96 -8.20
N GLN A 56 -1.47 12.07 -8.65
CA GLN A 56 -1.09 10.77 -9.20
C GLN A 56 -1.52 10.69 -10.65
N THR A 57 -0.66 10.13 -11.49
CA THR A 57 -1.03 9.68 -12.84
C THR A 57 -0.35 8.36 -13.14
N SER A 58 -1.12 7.38 -13.61
CA SER A 58 -0.64 6.06 -13.98
C SER A 58 -1.18 5.62 -15.33
N GLY A 59 -0.43 4.81 -16.05
CA GLY A 59 -0.94 4.18 -17.28
C GLY A 59 -0.08 3.04 -17.78
N PHE A 60 -0.68 2.25 -18.67
CA PHE A 60 -0.04 1.10 -19.30
C PHE A 60 1.00 1.54 -20.33
N SER A 61 2.18 0.93 -20.27
CA SER A 61 3.31 1.15 -21.15
C SER A 61 3.81 -0.18 -21.73
N ASN A 62 4.20 -0.13 -23.00
CA ASN A 62 4.85 -1.23 -23.72
C ASN A 62 4.14 -2.59 -23.56
N PRO A 63 2.82 -2.70 -23.81
CA PRO A 63 2.15 -3.98 -23.71
C PRO A 63 2.68 -4.95 -24.78
N VAL A 64 3.03 -6.16 -24.34
CA VAL A 64 3.34 -7.30 -25.20
C VAL A 64 2.03 -8.06 -25.43
N ILE A 65 1.56 -8.06 -26.67
CA ILE A 65 0.25 -8.61 -27.05
C ILE A 65 0.43 -9.70 -28.10
N GLU A 66 -0.19 -10.85 -27.87
CA GLU A 66 -0.09 -12.01 -28.77
C GLU A 66 -1.34 -12.28 -29.62
N PHE A 67 -2.47 -11.60 -29.34
CA PHE A 67 -3.78 -11.95 -29.92
C PHE A 67 -4.34 -10.96 -30.96
N ASN A 68 -3.78 -9.76 -31.11
CA ASN A 68 -4.47 -8.68 -31.83
C ASN A 68 -4.69 -9.00 -33.32
N GLY A 69 -5.95 -9.24 -33.71
CA GLY A 69 -6.31 -9.68 -35.06
C GLY A 69 -5.92 -11.14 -35.37
N GLY A 70 -5.62 -11.92 -34.34
CA GLY A 70 -5.24 -13.32 -34.42
C GLY A 70 -6.43 -14.26 -34.70
N PRO A 71 -6.19 -15.58 -34.72
CA PRO A 71 -7.22 -16.59 -34.96
C PRO A 71 -8.34 -16.59 -33.91
N GLN A 72 -8.11 -15.98 -32.73
CA GLN A 72 -9.12 -15.81 -31.68
C GLN A 72 -10.21 -14.80 -32.07
N GLY A 73 -9.99 -13.96 -33.09
CA GLY A 73 -10.93 -12.90 -33.47
C GLY A 73 -11.02 -11.76 -32.45
N LEU A 74 -10.05 -11.67 -31.54
CA LEU A 74 -9.95 -10.61 -30.55
C LEU A 74 -9.23 -9.40 -31.16
N THR A 75 -9.80 -8.21 -30.95
CA THR A 75 -9.20 -6.94 -31.38
C THR A 75 -8.86 -6.13 -30.14
N LEU A 76 -7.63 -5.63 -30.07
CA LEU A 76 -7.21 -4.76 -28.99
C LEU A 76 -7.52 -3.29 -29.34
N ALA A 77 -8.04 -2.58 -28.35
CA ALA A 77 -8.20 -1.13 -28.35
C ALA A 77 -7.41 -0.51 -27.19
N TYR A 78 -6.78 0.62 -27.49
CA TYR A 78 -6.12 1.46 -26.50
C TYR A 78 -6.96 2.72 -26.33
N ASN A 79 -7.47 2.97 -25.12
CA ASN A 79 -8.31 4.12 -24.85
C ASN A 79 -7.63 5.07 -23.86
N GLY A 80 -7.74 6.37 -24.16
CA GLY A 80 -7.21 7.47 -23.36
C GLY A 80 -5.68 7.63 -23.50
N PRO A 81 -5.16 8.68 -24.17
CA PRO A 81 -3.85 9.18 -23.76
C PRO A 81 -4.00 9.76 -22.35
N ILE A 82 -3.05 9.53 -21.45
CA ILE A 82 -3.05 10.22 -20.15
C ILE A 82 -3.07 11.73 -20.43
N ALA A 83 -4.21 12.37 -20.18
CA ALA A 83 -4.47 13.74 -20.61
C ALA A 83 -3.82 14.80 -19.71
N SER A 84 -3.23 14.38 -18.59
CA SER A 84 -2.70 15.31 -17.57
C SER A 84 -1.17 15.25 -17.55
N PRO A 85 -0.45 16.30 -17.99
CA PRO A 85 0.95 16.47 -17.67
C PRO A 85 1.09 16.60 -16.14
N PRO A 86 1.98 15.81 -15.53
CA PRO A 86 3.12 15.16 -16.16
C PRO A 86 2.91 13.64 -16.25
N GLY A 87 1.89 13.17 -16.95
CA GLY A 87 1.71 11.75 -17.23
C GLY A 87 2.94 11.15 -17.90
N SER A 88 3.19 9.87 -17.64
CA SER A 88 4.26 9.11 -18.30
C SER A 88 4.00 9.12 -19.81
N THR A 89 4.91 9.71 -20.60
CA THR A 89 4.72 9.81 -22.05
C THR A 89 4.56 8.42 -22.68
N ASN A 90 3.64 8.27 -23.64
CA ASN A 90 3.33 7.01 -24.33
C ASN A 90 2.67 5.93 -23.46
N THR A 91 1.86 6.34 -22.50
CA THR A 91 1.00 5.43 -21.75
C THR A 91 -0.47 5.62 -22.09
N VAL A 92 -1.25 4.59 -21.80
CA VAL A 92 -2.70 4.56 -22.03
C VAL A 92 -3.41 4.18 -20.73
N GLU A 93 -4.60 4.75 -20.51
CA GLU A 93 -5.37 4.52 -19.29
C GLU A 93 -6.08 3.17 -19.33
N GLN A 94 -6.41 2.66 -20.52
CA GLN A 94 -7.16 1.43 -20.68
C GLN A 94 -6.59 0.53 -21.78
N LEU A 95 -6.46 -0.75 -21.44
CA LEU A 95 -6.34 -1.86 -22.38
C LEU A 95 -7.69 -2.55 -22.47
N ALA A 96 -8.32 -2.51 -23.64
CA ALA A 96 -9.62 -3.15 -23.87
C ALA A 96 -9.52 -4.14 -25.03
N TRP A 97 -10.18 -5.28 -24.94
CA TRP A 97 -10.21 -6.25 -26.02
C TRP A 97 -11.63 -6.74 -26.29
N THR A 98 -12.00 -6.72 -27.56
CA THR A 98 -13.35 -6.97 -28.03
C THR A 98 -13.35 -8.21 -28.92
N SER A 99 -14.35 -9.10 -28.73
CA SER A 99 -14.59 -10.20 -29.66
C SER A 99 -15.26 -9.66 -30.92
N ASN A 100 -14.55 -9.75 -32.06
CA ASN A 100 -15.02 -9.33 -33.38
C ASN A 100 -15.10 -10.53 -34.33
N HIS A 101 -15.76 -11.62 -33.90
CA HIS A 101 -15.84 -12.83 -34.71
C HIS A 101 -17.14 -12.89 -35.53
N PRO A 102 -17.05 -12.97 -36.88
CA PRO A 102 -18.21 -12.86 -37.77
C PRO A 102 -19.25 -13.97 -37.60
N THR A 103 -18.86 -15.12 -37.02
CA THR A 103 -19.78 -16.26 -36.81
C THR A 103 -20.30 -16.42 -35.39
N VAL A 104 -19.70 -15.77 -34.39
CA VAL A 104 -20.08 -15.96 -32.97
C VAL A 104 -20.75 -14.72 -32.37
N GLY A 105 -20.79 -13.61 -33.13
CA GLY A 105 -21.35 -12.33 -32.70
C GLY A 105 -20.26 -11.35 -32.31
N ASN A 106 -20.55 -10.06 -32.47
CA ASN A 106 -19.70 -8.97 -32.03
C ASN A 106 -20.30 -8.36 -30.76
N GLY A 107 -19.45 -7.80 -29.90
CA GLY A 107 -19.87 -6.62 -29.11
C GLY A 107 -19.47 -6.60 -27.65
N ASN A 108 -19.07 -7.72 -27.05
CA ASN A 108 -18.60 -7.70 -25.67
C ASN A 108 -17.13 -7.27 -25.62
N THR A 109 -16.79 -6.47 -24.62
CA THR A 109 -15.46 -5.92 -24.42
C THR A 109 -15.08 -6.15 -22.98
N SER A 110 -13.98 -6.87 -22.76
CA SER A 110 -13.33 -6.92 -21.46
C SER A 110 -12.25 -5.84 -21.43
N SER A 111 -11.95 -5.32 -20.25
CA SER A 111 -10.94 -4.28 -20.11
C SER A 111 -10.20 -4.32 -18.78
N LEU A 112 -9.00 -3.76 -18.80
CA LEU A 112 -8.31 -3.32 -17.59
C LEU A 112 -8.03 -1.82 -17.72
N THR A 113 -8.54 -1.07 -16.76
CA THR A 113 -8.56 0.40 -16.74
C THR A 113 -7.84 0.91 -15.51
N ILE A 114 -7.06 1.98 -15.68
CA ILE A 114 -6.43 2.72 -14.60
C ILE A 114 -7.14 4.05 -14.46
N GLU A 115 -7.61 4.34 -13.26
CA GLU A 115 -8.11 5.66 -12.88
C GLU A 115 -7.20 6.24 -11.81
N SER A 116 -6.64 7.43 -12.08
CA SER A 116 -5.78 8.13 -11.13
C SER A 116 -6.50 9.28 -10.44
N TYR A 117 -6.12 9.53 -9.20
CA TYR A 117 -6.72 10.57 -8.36
C TYR A 117 -5.68 11.61 -7.93
N ASP A 118 -6.15 12.78 -7.52
CA ASP A 118 -5.35 13.76 -6.81
C ASP A 118 -5.96 14.01 -5.42
N SER A 119 -5.34 14.88 -4.64
CA SER A 119 -5.83 15.21 -3.30
C SER A 119 -7.24 15.83 -3.28
N SER A 120 -7.78 16.26 -4.43
CA SER A 120 -9.13 16.82 -4.57
C SER A 120 -10.16 15.85 -5.16
N SER A 121 -9.73 14.79 -5.84
CA SER A 121 -10.59 13.81 -6.50
C SER A 121 -10.56 12.40 -5.90
N SER A 122 -9.69 12.16 -4.90
CA SER A 122 -9.62 10.87 -4.18
C SER A 122 -10.99 10.43 -3.66
N PRO A 123 -11.40 9.16 -3.85
CA PRO A 123 -12.65 8.60 -3.30
C PRO A 123 -12.77 8.70 -1.78
N ASN A 124 -11.64 8.80 -1.09
CA ASN A 124 -11.57 8.97 0.36
C ASN A 124 -11.12 10.38 0.75
N ALA A 125 -11.29 11.37 -0.14
CA ALA A 125 -10.90 12.74 0.15
C ALA A 125 -11.69 13.29 1.33
N ASP A 126 -10.98 13.67 2.40
CA ASP A 126 -11.54 14.55 3.41
C ASP A 126 -11.64 15.98 2.85
N VAL A 127 -12.62 16.73 3.34
CA VAL A 127 -12.91 18.11 2.96
C VAL A 127 -11.73 19.04 3.29
N ASP A 128 -10.87 18.67 4.23
CA ASP A 128 -9.71 19.44 4.66
C ASP A 128 -8.36 19.01 4.02
N GLY A 129 -8.37 18.02 3.11
CA GLY A 129 -7.20 17.59 2.34
C GLY A 129 -6.52 16.33 2.90
N TRP A 130 -5.31 16.02 2.43
CA TRP A 130 -4.59 14.82 2.86
C TRP A 130 -3.82 15.07 4.15
N ASN A 131 -4.45 14.72 5.29
CA ASN A 131 -3.88 14.93 6.62
C ASN A 131 -2.91 13.81 7.04
N ALA A 132 -2.11 14.09 8.06
CA ALA A 132 -1.13 13.15 8.59
C ALA A 132 -1.79 11.88 9.15
N GLY A 133 -1.37 10.72 8.66
CA GLY A 133 -1.83 9.40 9.09
C GLY A 133 -3.02 8.85 8.29
N ASP A 134 -3.67 9.69 7.47
CA ASP A 134 -4.84 9.28 6.69
C ASP A 134 -4.44 8.58 5.39
N TRP A 135 -5.18 7.53 5.06
CA TRP A 135 -4.99 6.74 3.85
C TRP A 135 -5.92 7.21 2.74
N PHE A 136 -5.34 7.77 1.69
CA PHE A 136 -6.05 8.25 0.50
C PHE A 136 -5.81 7.27 -0.64
N ARG A 137 -6.86 6.98 -1.41
CA ARG A 137 -6.75 6.17 -2.63
C ARG A 137 -6.23 7.07 -3.74
N ILE A 138 -5.09 6.72 -4.31
CA ILE A 138 -4.37 7.54 -5.30
C ILE A 138 -4.50 6.98 -6.72
N ASP A 139 -4.72 5.67 -6.85
CA ASP A 139 -5.03 4.99 -8.10
C ASP A 139 -6.06 3.89 -7.87
N LYS A 140 -6.81 3.54 -8.93
CA LYS A 140 -7.66 2.36 -9.04
C LYS A 140 -7.32 1.60 -10.32
N LEU A 141 -7.07 0.30 -10.18
CA LEU A 141 -7.01 -0.66 -11.27
C LEU A 141 -8.34 -1.40 -11.31
N PHE A 142 -9.12 -1.17 -12.38
CA PHE A 142 -10.48 -1.67 -12.56
C PHE A 142 -10.53 -2.65 -13.73
N GLN A 143 -10.96 -3.88 -13.46
CA GLN A 143 -11.18 -4.92 -14.45
C GLN A 143 -12.68 -5.04 -14.71
N GLU A 144 -13.07 -4.90 -15.98
CA GLU A 144 -14.40 -5.26 -16.46
C GLU A 144 -14.25 -6.59 -17.20
N ASN A 145 -14.84 -7.67 -16.66
CA ASN A 145 -14.81 -8.98 -17.29
C ASN A 145 -16.14 -9.28 -17.99
N GLN A 146 -16.09 -9.57 -19.28
CA GLN A 146 -17.24 -9.89 -20.11
C GLN A 146 -17.02 -11.20 -20.86
N VAL A 147 -18.11 -11.93 -21.11
CA VAL A 147 -18.02 -13.17 -21.89
C VAL A 147 -17.63 -12.84 -23.33
N LEU A 148 -16.42 -13.25 -23.73
CA LEU A 148 -15.93 -13.06 -25.09
C LEU A 148 -16.15 -14.29 -25.97
N ALA A 149 -16.63 -14.06 -27.18
CA ALA A 149 -16.91 -15.12 -28.13
C ALA A 149 -15.67 -15.45 -28.98
N VAL A 150 -15.05 -16.60 -28.72
CA VAL A 150 -13.86 -17.10 -29.46
C VAL A 150 -14.25 -18.32 -30.32
N PRO A 151 -13.74 -18.46 -31.56
CA PRO A 151 -14.01 -19.64 -32.38
C PRO A 151 -13.54 -20.94 -31.72
N SER A 152 -14.37 -21.99 -31.86
CA SER A 152 -14.11 -23.30 -31.27
C SER A 152 -12.79 -23.91 -31.76
N GLY A 153 -12.02 -24.49 -30.83
CA GLY A 153 -10.75 -25.14 -31.13
C GLY A 153 -9.54 -24.20 -31.26
N VAL A 154 -9.75 -22.90 -31.08
CA VAL A 154 -8.66 -21.92 -30.98
C VAL A 154 -8.32 -21.70 -29.50
N ALA A 155 -7.05 -21.88 -29.15
CA ALA A 155 -6.57 -21.61 -27.79
C ALA A 155 -6.36 -20.10 -27.59
N ASN A 156 -6.75 -19.59 -26.42
CA ASN A 156 -6.36 -18.26 -25.97
C ASN A 156 -4.86 -18.25 -25.62
N PRO A 157 -4.11 -17.19 -25.96
CA PRO A 157 -2.77 -17.00 -25.44
C PRO A 157 -2.78 -16.96 -23.92
N ASN A 158 -1.69 -17.42 -23.31
CA ASN A 158 -1.56 -17.57 -21.87
C ASN A 158 -0.13 -17.16 -21.48
N PRO A 159 0.10 -15.93 -20.97
CA PRO A 159 -0.89 -14.87 -20.75
C PRO A 159 -1.45 -14.28 -22.05
N LEU A 160 -2.61 -13.61 -21.97
CA LEU A 160 -3.19 -12.87 -23.08
C LEU A 160 -2.29 -11.67 -23.46
N TRP A 161 -1.81 -10.95 -22.45
CA TRP A 161 -0.88 -9.84 -22.61
C TRP A 161 -0.08 -9.59 -21.32
N ILE A 162 1.03 -8.88 -21.47
CA ILE A 162 1.88 -8.41 -20.37
C ILE A 162 2.12 -6.93 -20.56
N ALA A 163 1.96 -6.11 -19.53
CA ALA A 163 2.18 -4.67 -19.61
C ALA A 163 2.84 -4.13 -18.35
N ASN A 164 3.60 -3.06 -18.50
CA ASN A 164 4.06 -2.26 -17.37
C ASN A 164 3.03 -1.17 -17.10
N ILE A 165 2.80 -0.85 -15.84
CA ILE A 165 2.10 0.35 -15.39
C ILE A 165 3.17 1.30 -14.86
N LEU A 166 3.22 2.50 -15.42
CA LEU A 166 4.15 3.55 -15.01
C LEU A 166 3.39 4.58 -14.19
N GLY A 167 3.75 4.70 -12.91
CA GLY A 167 3.18 5.68 -11.99
C GLY A 167 4.04 6.95 -11.91
N ASN A 168 3.38 8.07 -11.68
CA ASN A 168 4.00 9.36 -11.41
C ASN A 168 3.27 10.02 -10.25
N PHE A 169 3.90 9.92 -9.08
CA PHE A 169 3.38 10.43 -7.83
C PHE A 169 4.13 11.69 -7.44
N ARG A 170 3.41 12.76 -7.11
CA ARG A 170 4.00 14.04 -6.71
C ARG A 170 3.31 14.61 -5.50
N VAL A 171 4.08 15.30 -4.67
CA VAL A 171 3.67 15.85 -3.39
C VAL A 171 3.96 17.34 -3.38
N PHE A 172 2.99 18.12 -2.93
CA PHE A 172 3.01 19.57 -2.92
C PHE A 172 2.66 20.12 -1.54
N SER A 173 3.15 21.33 -1.24
CA SER A 173 2.77 22.06 -0.02
C SER A 173 1.49 22.88 -0.18
N ASP A 174 0.94 22.99 -1.39
CA ASP A 174 -0.21 23.83 -1.69
C ASP A 174 -1.23 23.15 -2.61
N ALA A 175 -2.51 23.49 -2.40
CA ALA A 175 -3.65 22.97 -3.17
C ALA A 175 -3.62 23.34 -4.65
N GLY A 176 -2.85 24.37 -5.03
CA GLY A 176 -2.67 24.77 -6.41
C GLY A 176 -1.62 23.95 -7.16
N PHE A 177 -1.01 22.95 -6.50
CA PHE A 177 0.06 22.12 -7.04
C PHE A 177 1.24 22.92 -7.60
N SER A 178 1.55 24.07 -6.99
CA SER A 178 2.57 25.01 -7.49
C SER A 178 3.95 24.79 -6.89
N THR A 179 4.02 24.27 -5.65
CA THR A 179 5.25 24.09 -4.88
C THR A 179 5.51 22.60 -4.66
N LEU A 180 6.27 22.00 -5.58
CA LEU A 180 6.66 20.59 -5.50
C LEU A 180 7.63 20.36 -4.33
N LEU A 181 7.27 19.43 -3.45
CA LEU A 181 8.11 18.98 -2.32
C LEU A 181 8.88 17.72 -2.68
N LYS A 182 8.22 16.77 -3.33
CA LYS A 182 8.78 15.46 -3.65
C LYS A 182 8.04 14.83 -4.83
N ASP A 183 8.77 14.09 -5.66
CA ASP A 183 8.22 13.23 -6.70
C ASP A 183 8.81 11.81 -6.64
N ASP A 184 8.03 10.87 -7.18
CA ASP A 184 8.44 9.53 -7.60
C ASP A 184 7.93 9.31 -9.03
N LEU A 185 8.86 9.27 -9.99
CA LEU A 185 8.57 9.23 -11.42
C LEU A 185 8.90 7.88 -12.05
N ASP A 186 9.50 6.97 -11.28
CA ASP A 186 10.08 5.71 -11.74
C ASP A 186 9.34 4.50 -11.17
N SER A 187 8.14 4.68 -10.60
CA SER A 187 7.35 3.58 -10.06
C SER A 187 6.85 2.71 -11.21
N VAL A 188 7.32 1.46 -11.26
CA VAL A 188 6.90 0.46 -12.24
C VAL A 188 6.14 -0.66 -11.55
N THR A 189 5.02 -1.06 -12.14
CA THR A 189 4.28 -2.28 -11.77
C THR A 189 4.10 -3.15 -13.01
N THR A 190 4.51 -4.41 -12.96
CA THR A 190 4.36 -5.32 -14.11
C THR A 190 3.13 -6.20 -13.91
N VAL A 191 2.19 -6.15 -14.87
CA VAL A 191 0.94 -6.91 -14.83
C VAL A 191 0.87 -7.89 -15.99
N LYS A 192 0.36 -9.10 -15.72
CA LYS A 192 0.00 -10.10 -16.72
C LYS A 192 -1.50 -10.37 -16.63
N TYR A 193 -2.13 -10.59 -17.78
CA TYR A 193 -3.57 -10.87 -17.84
C TYR A 193 -3.85 -12.20 -18.53
N TRP A 194 -4.87 -12.91 -18.08
CA TRP A 194 -5.37 -14.16 -18.65
C TRP A 194 -6.87 -14.07 -18.86
N GLU A 195 -7.27 -14.23 -20.12
CA GLU A 195 -8.66 -14.50 -20.52
C GLU A 195 -8.87 -16.01 -20.51
N THR A 196 -9.59 -16.51 -19.52
CA THR A 196 -9.78 -17.93 -19.31
C THR A 196 -10.88 -18.51 -20.20
N SER A 197 -10.80 -19.81 -20.47
CA SER A 197 -11.84 -20.46 -21.26
C SER A 197 -13.04 -20.78 -20.39
N ASN A 198 -14.17 -20.16 -20.71
CA ASN A 198 -15.45 -20.44 -20.07
C ASN A 198 -15.87 -21.91 -20.24
N THR A 199 -16.30 -22.55 -19.16
CA THR A 199 -16.85 -23.91 -19.17
C THR A 199 -18.31 -23.93 -18.69
N ALA A 200 -18.99 -25.07 -18.76
CA ALA A 200 -20.36 -25.14 -18.24
C ALA A 200 -20.35 -24.90 -16.71
N GLY A 201 -21.18 -23.98 -16.22
CA GLY A 201 -21.34 -23.71 -14.78
C GLY A 201 -20.82 -22.36 -14.29
N CYS A 202 -20.46 -21.42 -15.17
CA CYS A 202 -19.99 -20.07 -14.79
C CYS A 202 -21.06 -19.16 -14.12
N SER A 203 -22.20 -19.69 -13.67
CA SER A 203 -23.27 -18.87 -13.12
C SER A 203 -23.16 -18.71 -11.59
N GLY A 204 -22.89 -17.50 -11.13
CA GLY A 204 -23.54 -16.99 -9.90
C GLY A 204 -22.74 -16.91 -8.61
N SER A 205 -21.40 -16.88 -8.62
CA SER A 205 -20.63 -16.53 -7.42
C SER A 205 -19.49 -15.56 -7.74
N PRO A 206 -19.27 -14.51 -6.94
CA PRO A 206 -18.11 -13.62 -7.08
C PRO A 206 -16.81 -14.35 -6.72
N ASN A 207 -15.71 -13.82 -7.24
CA ASN A 207 -14.43 -14.52 -7.20
C ASN A 207 -13.75 -14.44 -5.84
N PRO A 208 -12.92 -15.44 -5.52
CA PRO A 208 -12.66 -16.72 -6.18
C PRO A 208 -13.51 -17.82 -5.53
N VAL A 209 -14.82 -17.62 -5.44
CA VAL A 209 -15.71 -18.56 -4.76
C VAL A 209 -16.45 -19.41 -5.78
N GLY A 210 -15.71 -20.29 -6.47
CA GLY A 210 -16.26 -21.47 -7.11
C GLY A 210 -16.62 -21.34 -8.59
N SER A 211 -16.05 -20.36 -9.30
CA SER A 211 -16.16 -20.25 -10.74
C SER A 211 -14.82 -20.65 -11.40
N VAL A 212 -14.88 -21.58 -12.34
CA VAL A 212 -13.71 -21.99 -13.15
C VAL A 212 -13.55 -21.14 -14.42
N CYS A 213 -14.26 -20.02 -14.46
CA CYS A 213 -14.45 -19.14 -15.61
C CYS A 213 -13.89 -17.74 -15.33
N ASP A 214 -13.09 -17.62 -14.29
CA ASP A 214 -12.64 -16.35 -13.76
C ASP A 214 -11.45 -15.87 -14.54
N ASP A 215 -11.55 -14.65 -15.05
CA ASP A 215 -10.40 -13.99 -15.63
C ASP A 215 -9.47 -13.47 -14.56
N ILE A 216 -8.19 -13.52 -14.87
CA ILE A 216 -7.14 -13.35 -13.87
C ILE A 216 -6.18 -12.28 -14.38
N TYR A 217 -5.77 -11.38 -13.49
CA TYR A 217 -4.50 -10.71 -13.64
C TYR A 217 -3.60 -10.95 -12.45
N THR A 218 -2.30 -10.97 -12.72
CA THR A 218 -1.27 -11.14 -11.70
C THR A 218 -0.28 -10.00 -11.76
N VAL A 219 0.20 -9.61 -10.59
CA VAL A 219 1.25 -8.60 -10.46
C VAL A 219 2.57 -9.29 -10.21
N MET A 220 3.53 -9.06 -11.10
CA MET A 220 4.86 -9.66 -11.07
C MET A 220 5.87 -8.80 -10.32
N GLU A 221 5.73 -7.49 -10.46
CA GLU A 221 6.61 -6.48 -9.87
C GLU A 221 5.75 -5.32 -9.38
N LEU A 222 6.08 -4.79 -8.21
CA LEU A 222 5.34 -3.71 -7.57
C LEU A 222 6.34 -2.76 -6.89
N SER A 223 6.59 -1.62 -7.52
CA SER A 223 7.44 -0.57 -6.93
C SER A 223 6.59 0.39 -6.09
N LEU A 224 6.30 0.00 -4.86
CA LEU A 224 5.57 0.81 -3.86
C LEU A 224 6.44 1.10 -2.62
N ALA A 225 7.71 1.40 -2.83
CA ALA A 225 8.62 1.72 -1.74
C ALA A 225 8.23 3.06 -1.07
N PRO A 226 8.32 3.17 0.27
CA PRO A 226 8.10 4.45 0.94
C PRO A 226 9.05 5.54 0.44
N ILE A 227 8.53 6.75 0.25
CA ILE A 227 9.34 7.92 -0.11
C ILE A 227 9.44 8.88 1.08
N SER A 228 10.53 9.62 1.17
CA SER A 228 10.72 10.59 2.26
C SER A 228 11.42 11.86 1.80
N PHE A 229 11.15 12.95 2.51
CA PHE A 229 11.80 14.25 2.32
C PHE A 229 11.89 14.99 3.65
N ILE A 230 12.72 16.04 3.70
CA ILE A 230 12.92 16.87 4.88
C ILE A 230 12.42 18.27 4.57
N LEU A 231 11.52 18.79 5.41
CA LEU A 231 11.02 20.16 5.34
C LEU A 231 10.92 20.73 6.75
N ASP A 232 11.50 21.92 6.95
CA ASP A 232 11.46 22.68 8.21
C ASP A 232 11.82 21.88 9.47
N GLY A 233 12.80 20.97 9.35
CA GLY A 233 13.27 20.15 10.48
C GLY A 233 12.39 18.95 10.79
N TYR A 234 11.44 18.59 9.92
CA TYR A 234 10.67 17.35 9.99
C TYR A 234 11.05 16.44 8.83
N LYS A 235 11.15 15.14 9.11
CA LYS A 235 11.18 14.09 8.09
C LYS A 235 9.73 13.67 7.82
N TYR A 236 9.30 13.88 6.60
CA TYR A 236 8.03 13.38 6.07
C TYR A 236 8.28 12.02 5.43
N GLU A 237 7.43 11.05 5.74
CA GLU A 237 7.49 9.71 5.19
C GLU A 237 6.12 9.35 4.62
N ILE A 238 6.10 8.99 3.35
CA ILE A 238 4.91 8.58 2.62
C ILE A 238 5.00 7.08 2.40
N SER A 239 3.98 6.38 2.85
CA SER A 239 3.83 4.94 2.74
C SER A 239 2.73 4.60 1.75
N PHE A 240 2.89 3.49 1.05
CA PHE A 240 1.93 2.98 0.08
C PHE A 240 1.43 1.61 0.51
N ARG A 241 0.19 1.28 0.12
CA ARG A 241 -0.38 -0.07 0.27
C ARG A 241 -1.38 -0.34 -0.83
N LEU A 242 -1.72 -1.62 -1.00
CA LEU A 242 -2.83 -2.05 -1.83
C LEU A 242 -4.07 -2.26 -0.96
N GLU A 243 -5.22 -1.89 -1.50
CA GLU A 243 -6.53 -2.14 -0.89
C GLU A 243 -7.45 -2.82 -1.91
N PRO A 244 -8.06 -3.96 -1.58
CA PRO A 244 -9.08 -4.53 -2.46
C PRO A 244 -10.34 -3.66 -2.46
N GLY A 245 -11.04 -3.61 -3.59
CA GLY A 245 -12.42 -3.15 -3.66
C GLY A 245 -13.38 -4.10 -2.94
N GLU A 246 -14.62 -3.65 -2.72
CA GLU A 246 -15.61 -4.38 -1.91
C GLU A 246 -15.91 -5.79 -2.46
N THR A 247 -15.88 -5.95 -3.77
CA THR A 247 -16.16 -7.21 -4.48
C THR A 247 -14.90 -7.99 -4.85
N THR A 248 -13.72 -7.48 -4.48
CA THR A 248 -12.44 -8.00 -4.98
C THR A 248 -11.74 -8.82 -3.93
N LEU A 249 -11.25 -10.00 -4.34
CA LEU A 249 -10.31 -10.75 -3.55
C LEU A 249 -8.90 -10.68 -4.15
N ILE A 250 -7.93 -10.44 -3.28
CA ILE A 250 -6.51 -10.53 -3.59
C ILE A 250 -5.96 -11.81 -2.96
N CYS A 251 -5.37 -12.66 -3.79
CA CYS A 251 -4.65 -13.85 -3.34
C CYS A 251 -3.14 -13.59 -3.40
N ASP A 252 -2.52 -13.37 -2.24
CA ASP A 252 -1.12 -12.94 -2.06
C ASP A 252 -0.20 -14.01 -1.44
N GLY A 253 -0.68 -15.26 -1.36
CA GLY A 253 0.01 -16.34 -0.64
C GLY A 253 -0.44 -16.52 0.81
N SER A 254 -1.20 -15.56 1.36
CA SER A 254 -1.81 -15.70 2.69
C SER A 254 -2.89 -16.80 2.69
N PRO A 255 -3.10 -17.49 3.82
CA PRO A 255 -4.09 -18.57 3.94
C PRO A 255 -5.52 -18.01 4.03
N VAL A 256 -5.94 -17.25 3.02
CA VAL A 256 -7.33 -16.84 2.86
C VAL A 256 -8.12 -18.06 2.37
N PRO A 257 -9.13 -18.55 3.12
CA PRO A 257 -9.83 -19.80 2.77
C PRO A 257 -10.35 -19.84 1.34
N ALA A 258 -10.83 -18.71 0.81
CA ALA A 258 -11.25 -18.60 -0.58
C ALA A 258 -10.08 -18.82 -1.57
N CYS A 259 -8.93 -18.21 -1.32
CA CYS A 259 -7.72 -18.46 -2.11
C CYS A 259 -7.15 -19.87 -1.93
N LEU A 260 -7.49 -20.62 -0.88
CA LEU A 260 -6.97 -21.99 -0.69
C LEU A 260 -7.88 -23.07 -1.27
N ALA A 261 -9.15 -22.74 -1.54
CA ALA A 261 -10.14 -23.70 -2.00
C ALA A 261 -9.98 -24.08 -3.48
N GLU A 262 -9.33 -23.22 -4.27
CA GLU A 262 -9.15 -23.41 -5.72
C GLU A 262 -7.72 -23.82 -6.04
N ALA A 263 -7.55 -24.88 -6.83
CA ALA A 263 -6.21 -25.30 -7.26
C ALA A 263 -5.64 -24.29 -8.26
N GLY A 264 -4.44 -23.77 -8.01
CA GLY A 264 -3.78 -22.80 -8.90
C GLY A 264 -4.13 -21.33 -8.62
N SER A 265 -4.96 -21.08 -7.61
CA SER A 265 -5.36 -19.73 -7.20
C SER A 265 -4.26 -18.93 -6.49
N GLN A 266 -3.23 -19.63 -6.01
CA GLN A 266 -2.07 -19.04 -5.36
C GLN A 266 -1.13 -18.40 -6.40
N PRO A 267 -0.45 -17.31 -6.06
CA PRO A 267 0.62 -16.75 -6.89
C PRO A 267 1.64 -17.83 -7.28
N GLY A 268 1.99 -17.88 -8.56
CA GLY A 268 3.08 -18.70 -9.08
C GLY A 268 4.45 -18.16 -8.69
N GLU A 269 5.52 -18.83 -9.13
CA GLU A 269 6.88 -18.37 -8.90
C GLU A 269 7.09 -16.99 -9.56
N GLY A 270 7.45 -15.99 -8.73
CA GLY A 270 7.67 -14.61 -9.16
C GLY A 270 6.41 -13.74 -9.23
N GLU A 271 5.23 -14.27 -8.91
CA GLU A 271 4.00 -13.48 -8.77
C GLU A 271 3.84 -13.00 -7.33
N LEU A 272 3.43 -11.74 -7.16
CA LEU A 272 3.18 -11.13 -5.85
C LEU A 272 1.77 -11.46 -5.37
N PHE A 273 0.78 -11.22 -6.23
CA PHE A 273 -0.61 -11.56 -5.96
C PHE A 273 -1.40 -11.76 -7.25
N LYS A 274 -2.56 -12.43 -7.11
CA LYS A 274 -3.54 -12.64 -8.17
C LYS A 274 -4.86 -11.98 -7.82
N VAL A 275 -5.53 -11.46 -8.84
CA VAL A 275 -6.90 -10.95 -8.75
C VAL A 275 -7.75 -11.59 -9.82
N TYR A 276 -9.00 -11.82 -9.45
CA TYR A 276 -9.97 -12.57 -10.21
C TYR A 276 -11.20 -11.70 -10.44
N ALA A 277 -11.76 -11.69 -11.66
CA ALA A 277 -13.09 -11.14 -11.95
C ALA A 277 -13.99 -12.17 -12.64
N ALA A 278 -15.20 -12.38 -12.08
CA ALA A 278 -16.14 -13.36 -12.61
C ALA A 278 -16.73 -12.81 -13.91
N GLU A 279 -17.25 -13.71 -14.73
CA GLU A 279 -17.95 -13.31 -15.95
C GLU A 279 -19.13 -12.36 -15.67
N GLY A 280 -19.06 -11.16 -16.23
CA GLY A 280 -20.04 -10.08 -16.03
C GLY A 280 -19.92 -9.36 -14.68
N PHE A 281 -18.82 -9.55 -13.96
CA PHE A 281 -18.50 -8.87 -12.71
C PHE A 281 -17.18 -8.11 -12.82
N ASP A 282 -17.06 -7.09 -11.97
CA ASP A 282 -15.89 -6.23 -11.94
C ASP A 282 -14.99 -6.57 -10.75
N SER A 283 -13.69 -6.34 -10.93
CA SER A 283 -12.71 -6.34 -9.85
C SER A 283 -11.94 -5.02 -9.78
N GLU A 284 -11.55 -4.64 -8.58
CA GLU A 284 -10.95 -3.36 -8.23
C GLU A 284 -9.81 -3.56 -7.25
N ILE A 285 -8.64 -3.02 -7.58
CA ILE A 285 -7.57 -2.79 -6.60
C ILE A 285 -7.29 -1.31 -6.54
N PHE A 286 -7.19 -0.78 -5.34
CA PHE A 286 -6.73 0.57 -5.10
C PHE A 286 -5.28 0.57 -4.64
N VAL A 287 -4.52 1.57 -5.10
CA VAL A 287 -3.29 1.98 -4.43
C VAL A 287 -3.65 3.09 -3.46
N ALA A 288 -3.30 2.93 -2.20
CA ALA A 288 -3.51 3.94 -1.18
C ALA A 288 -2.17 4.48 -0.66
N ALA A 289 -2.14 5.77 -0.33
CA ALA A 289 -1.00 6.44 0.26
C ALA A 289 -1.38 7.11 1.59
N ALA A 290 -0.48 7.07 2.56
CA ALA A 290 -0.55 7.85 3.79
C ALA A 290 0.80 8.50 4.09
N TRP A 291 0.80 9.59 4.83
CA TRP A 291 2.04 10.24 5.25
C TRP A 291 2.12 10.48 6.74
N THR A 292 3.34 10.56 7.25
CA THR A 292 3.63 10.95 8.64
C THR A 292 4.76 11.96 8.68
N ALA A 293 4.78 12.82 9.70
CA ALA A 293 5.88 13.74 9.96
C ALA A 293 6.53 13.43 11.31
N THR A 294 7.86 13.34 11.31
CA THR A 294 8.66 13.12 12.52
C THR A 294 9.68 14.24 12.67
N ARG A 295 9.75 14.85 13.87
CA ARG A 295 10.72 15.92 14.13
C ARG A 295 12.13 15.35 14.10
N ILE A 296 13.00 15.98 13.31
CA ILE A 296 14.43 15.67 13.28
C ILE A 296 15.06 16.39 14.47
N PRO A 297 15.74 15.67 15.39
CA PRO A 297 16.44 16.32 16.48
C PRO A 297 17.48 17.30 15.93
N GLU A 298 17.39 18.56 16.37
CA GLU A 298 18.36 19.57 15.97
C GLU A 298 19.77 19.14 16.39
N PRO A 299 20.78 19.26 15.52
CA PRO A 299 22.15 18.85 15.85
C PRO A 299 22.70 19.60 17.07
N GLY A 300 22.18 20.80 17.37
CA GLY A 300 22.49 21.54 18.58
C GLY A 300 22.05 20.84 19.87
N VAL A 301 20.95 20.08 19.86
CA VAL A 301 20.49 19.30 21.03
C VAL A 301 21.43 18.13 21.28
N LEU A 302 21.86 17.44 20.22
CA LEU A 302 22.86 16.37 20.30
C LEU A 302 24.22 16.92 20.74
N GLY A 303 24.61 18.09 20.23
CA GLY A 303 25.84 18.78 20.62
C GLY A 303 25.82 19.24 22.08
N LEU A 304 24.74 19.84 22.55
CA LEU A 304 24.57 20.27 23.94
C LEU A 304 24.49 19.08 24.90
N LEU A 305 23.84 17.98 24.51
CA LEU A 305 23.86 16.74 25.27
C LEU A 305 25.30 16.21 25.37
N GLY A 306 26.05 16.20 24.26
CA GLY A 306 27.46 15.81 24.23
C GLY A 306 28.35 16.68 25.13
N ILE A 307 28.19 18.01 25.06
CA ILE A 307 28.91 18.96 25.91
C ILE A 307 28.51 18.81 27.38
N GLY A 308 27.23 18.59 27.66
CA GLY A 308 26.72 18.35 29.01
C GLY A 308 27.29 17.07 29.63
N LEU A 309 27.36 15.99 28.85
CA LEU A 309 28.00 14.73 29.26
C LEU A 309 29.51 14.90 29.46
N MET A 310 30.20 15.65 28.59
CA MET A 310 31.61 15.96 28.73
C MET A 310 31.89 16.79 30.01
N GLY A 311 31.04 17.79 30.28
CA GLY A 311 31.10 18.61 31.49
C GLY A 311 30.88 17.79 32.77
N MET A 312 29.95 16.83 32.75
CA MET A 312 29.75 15.89 33.86
C MET A 312 30.94 14.96 34.07
N GLY A 313 31.54 14.43 33.00
CA GLY A 313 32.72 13.58 33.07
C GLY A 313 33.94 14.30 33.67
N LEU A 314 34.19 15.54 33.26
CA LEU A 314 35.27 16.37 33.83
C LEU A 314 35.00 16.74 35.30
N SER A 315 33.74 17.01 35.65
CA SER A 315 33.34 17.31 37.03
C SER A 315 33.51 16.12 37.97
N ALA A 316 33.19 14.90 37.52
CA ALA A 316 33.40 13.67 38.28
C ALA A 316 34.90 13.39 38.53
N ARG A 317 35.76 13.63 37.53
CA ARG A 317 37.23 13.50 37.70
C ARG A 317 37.78 14.45 38.74
N ARG A 318 37.31 15.72 38.77
CA ARG A 318 37.76 16.70 39.76
C ARG A 318 37.42 16.28 41.20
N ARG A 319 36.21 15.77 41.44
CA ARG A 319 35.81 15.31 42.80
C ARG A 319 36.63 14.12 43.29
N LYS A 320 37.01 13.19 42.40
CA LYS A 320 37.85 12.06 42.77
C LYS A 320 39.28 12.48 43.14
N ALA A 321 39.80 13.55 42.53
CA ALA A 321 41.12 14.09 42.85
C ALA A 321 41.17 14.87 44.17
N THR A 322 40.03 15.28 44.74
CA THR A 322 39.97 16.00 46.03
C THR A 322 39.62 15.08 47.22
N ALA A 323 39.27 13.81 46.95
CA ALA A 323 38.91 12.81 47.97
C ALA A 323 40.04 11.81 48.25
N ALA A 324 41.24 12.05 47.72
CA ALA A 324 42.49 11.35 48.02
C ALA A 324 43.46 12.33 48.69
#